data_AF-A0A840WHF5-F1
#
_entry.id   AF-A0A840WHF5-F1
#
_cell.length_a   1.000
_cell.length_b   1.000
_cell.length_c   1.000
_cell.angle_alpha   90.00
_cell.angle_beta   90.00
_cell.angle_gamma   90.00
#
_symmetry.space_group_name_H-M   'P 1'
#
loop_
_entity.id
_entity.type
_entity.pdbx_description
1 polymer ?
#
loop_
_entity_poly.entity_id
_entity_poly.type
_entity_poly.pdbx_seq_one_letter_code
_entity_poly.pdbx_strand_id
1 'polypeptide(L)'
;METAGVIILAGLIIAAVYTSGVSSTFNEGVRQMVCLVNGPGCGEQTWVDEERPDEPEEFEWGTGNSNLSDNKNLGMQAAAADPYNWTDQEWTCLDSLWSQMSSWDPNLVDPTTGARGIVGFNPALHGSMPDGFQGSATAQINWGLNYIQESYGTPCSAWRYWQSTKTY
;
A
#
# COMPACT_ATOMS: atom_id res chain seq x y z
N MET A 1 47.46 -36.27 -22.89
CA MET A 1 48.29 -35.05 -22.70
C MET A 1 47.42 -33.78 -22.51
N GLU A 2 46.12 -33.91 -22.26
CA GLU A 2 45.19 -32.75 -22.32
C GLU A 2 44.81 -32.18 -20.94
N THR A 3 44.95 -32.94 -19.85
CA THR A 3 44.58 -32.46 -18.50
C THR A 3 45.63 -31.55 -17.86
N ALA A 4 46.90 -31.67 -18.25
CA ALA A 4 47.97 -30.83 -17.73
C ALA A 4 47.88 -29.37 -18.21
N GLY A 5 47.48 -29.16 -19.48
CA GLY A 5 47.35 -27.82 -20.06
C GLY A 5 46.23 -27.00 -19.44
N VAL A 6 45.10 -27.63 -19.10
CA VAL A 6 43.93 -26.96 -18.51
C VAL A 6 44.20 -26.53 -17.06
N ILE A 7 44.93 -27.35 -16.28
CA ILE A 7 45.26 -27.02 -14.88
C ILE A 7 46.26 -25.84 -14.82
N ILE A 8 47.22 -25.79 -15.75
CA ILE A 8 48.19 -24.68 -15.82
C ILE A 8 47.49 -23.37 -16.23
N LEU A 9 46.58 -23.43 -17.21
CA LEU A 9 45.78 -22.28 -17.62
C LEU A 9 44.88 -21.76 -16.49
N ALA A 10 44.21 -22.65 -15.76
CA ALA A 10 43.41 -22.27 -14.59
C ALA A 10 44.28 -21.63 -13.49
N GLY A 11 45.47 -22.17 -13.22
CA GLY A 11 46.41 -21.60 -12.26
C GLY A 11 46.90 -20.20 -12.64
N LEU A 12 47.17 -19.95 -13.93
CA LEU A 12 47.59 -18.64 -14.43
C LEU A 12 46.46 -17.60 -14.40
N ILE A 13 45.23 -18.02 -14.71
CA ILE A 13 44.06 -17.14 -14.60
C ILE A 13 43.81 -16.77 -13.13
N ILE A 14 43.86 -17.74 -12.21
CA ILE A 14 43.67 -17.48 -10.77
C ILE A 14 44.78 -16.55 -10.25
N ALA A 15 46.04 -16.78 -10.62
CA ALA A 15 47.15 -15.91 -10.24
C ALA A 15 46.99 -14.48 -10.81
N ALA A 16 46.57 -14.35 -12.07
CA ALA A 16 46.30 -13.05 -12.69
C ALA A 16 45.11 -12.31 -12.06
N VAL A 17 44.07 -13.02 -11.63
CA VAL A 17 42.94 -12.47 -10.86
C VAL A 17 43.36 -12.05 -9.44
N TYR A 18 44.37 -12.71 -8.87
CA TYR A 18 44.91 -12.35 -7.56
C TYR A 18 45.84 -11.12 -7.60
N THR A 19 46.63 -10.98 -8.67
CA THR A 19 47.52 -9.82 -8.86
C THR A 19 46.83 -8.62 -9.49
N SER A 20 45.72 -8.84 -10.19
CA SER A 20 44.82 -7.76 -10.56
C SER A 20 44.01 -7.40 -9.32
N GLY A 21 43.93 -6.13 -8.95
CA GLY A 21 43.17 -5.67 -7.78
C GLY A 21 41.66 -5.92 -7.85
N VAL A 22 41.19 -6.83 -8.70
CA VAL A 22 39.79 -7.23 -8.87
C VAL A 22 39.20 -7.70 -7.55
N SER A 23 39.94 -8.46 -6.73
CA SER A 23 39.43 -8.90 -5.41
C SER A 23 39.26 -7.74 -4.42
N SER A 24 40.19 -6.77 -4.39
CA SER A 24 40.02 -5.57 -3.56
C SER A 24 38.90 -4.69 -4.09
N THR A 25 38.82 -4.45 -5.40
CA THR A 25 37.76 -3.66 -6.03
C THR A 25 36.38 -4.30 -5.88
N PHE A 26 36.29 -5.64 -5.92
CA PHE A 26 35.04 -6.36 -5.71
C PHE A 26 34.63 -6.32 -4.23
N ASN A 27 35.57 -6.50 -3.28
CA ASN A 27 35.26 -6.34 -1.86
C ASN A 27 34.85 -4.91 -1.51
N GLU A 28 35.49 -3.89 -2.10
CA GLU A 28 35.09 -2.49 -1.94
C GLU A 28 33.71 -2.23 -2.57
N GLY A 29 33.44 -2.81 -3.75
CA GLY A 29 32.15 -2.68 -4.43
C GLY A 29 31.00 -3.40 -3.72
N VAL A 30 31.24 -4.58 -3.16
CA VAL A 30 30.27 -5.29 -2.32
C VAL A 30 30.04 -4.54 -1.01
N ARG A 31 31.08 -3.98 -0.38
CA ARG A 31 30.91 -3.10 0.78
C ARG A 31 30.08 -1.87 0.44
N GLN A 32 30.37 -1.17 -0.66
CA GLN A 32 29.57 -0.02 -1.11
C GLN A 32 28.10 -0.39 -1.36
N MET A 33 27.83 -1.54 -1.98
CA MET A 33 26.44 -2.00 -2.19
C MET A 33 25.72 -2.35 -0.90
N VAL A 34 26.41 -2.95 0.09
CA VAL A 34 25.84 -3.21 1.42
C VAL A 34 25.55 -1.91 2.17
N CYS A 35 26.39 -0.87 2.02
CA CYS A 35 26.15 0.45 2.59
C CYS A 35 24.93 1.15 1.94
N LEU A 36 24.68 0.93 0.64
CA LEU A 36 23.54 1.50 -0.08
C LEU A 36 22.19 0.91 0.35
N VAL A 37 22.16 -0.35 0.81
CA VAL A 37 20.91 -1.05 1.17
C VAL A 37 20.54 -0.91 2.65
N ASN A 38 21.51 -0.65 3.55
CA ASN A 38 21.26 -0.50 5.00
C ASN A 38 21.39 0.94 5.53
N GLY A 39 21.78 1.91 4.71
CA GLY A 39 22.11 3.27 5.18
C GLY A 39 23.55 3.38 5.76
N PRO A 40 24.04 4.62 5.99
CA PRO A 40 25.41 4.99 6.31
C PRO A 40 25.81 4.47 7.69
N GLY A 41 26.43 3.31 7.67
CA GLY A 41 27.25 2.78 8.76
C GLY A 41 28.65 2.42 8.28
N CYS A 42 29.12 3.06 7.21
CA CYS A 42 30.41 2.75 6.59
C CYS A 42 31.39 3.90 6.79
N GLY A 43 31.83 4.09 8.05
CA GLY A 43 32.68 5.18 8.50
C GLY A 43 32.15 5.78 9.81
N GLU A 44 32.98 6.52 10.54
CA GLU A 44 32.74 7.02 11.93
C GLU A 44 31.59 8.05 12.07
N GLN A 45 30.66 8.08 11.14
CA GLN A 45 29.49 8.95 11.15
C GLN A 45 28.26 8.04 11.08
N THR A 46 27.68 7.77 12.25
CA THR A 46 26.28 7.34 12.35
C THR A 46 25.41 8.53 11.97
N TRP A 47 24.22 8.27 11.40
CA TRP A 47 23.15 9.25 11.18
C TRP A 47 23.17 10.41 12.20
N VAL A 48 23.81 11.51 11.82
CA VAL A 48 23.65 12.80 12.48
C VAL A 48 22.43 13.39 11.78
N ASP A 49 21.25 13.12 12.34
CA ASP A 49 19.94 13.71 12.06
C ASP A 49 19.48 13.95 10.60
N GLU A 50 20.18 13.45 9.57
CA GLU A 50 19.90 13.86 8.18
C GLU A 50 19.19 12.80 7.31
N GLU A 51 19.12 11.52 7.69
CA GLU A 51 18.17 10.59 7.03
C GLU A 51 17.60 9.56 8.02
N ARG A 52 17.07 10.07 9.16
CA ARG A 52 15.90 9.41 9.76
C ARG A 52 14.81 9.54 8.66
N PRO A 53 14.24 8.44 8.13
CA PRO A 53 13.10 8.57 7.22
C PRO A 53 12.11 9.49 7.91
N ASP A 54 11.60 10.51 7.19
CA ASP A 54 10.64 11.45 7.76
C ASP A 54 9.64 10.66 8.61
N GLU A 55 9.47 11.09 9.87
CA GLU A 55 8.42 10.53 10.72
C GLU A 55 7.18 10.41 9.84
N PRO A 56 6.55 9.22 9.73
CA PRO A 56 5.40 9.08 8.84
C PRO A 56 4.47 10.23 9.20
N GLU A 57 4.15 11.08 8.20
CA GLU A 57 3.46 12.34 8.46
C GLU A 57 2.41 12.08 9.52
N GLU A 58 2.57 12.72 10.69
CA GLU A 58 1.61 12.60 11.78
C GLU A 58 0.27 12.88 11.11
N PHE A 59 -0.59 11.86 11.01
CA PHE A 59 -1.79 11.95 10.20
C PHE A 59 -2.71 12.93 10.92
N GLU A 60 -2.51 14.22 10.65
CA GLU A 60 -3.48 15.24 10.92
C GLU A 60 -4.68 14.84 10.08
N TRP A 61 -5.73 14.36 10.74
CA TRP A 61 -7.04 14.17 10.14
C TRP A 61 -7.57 15.54 9.72
N GLY A 62 -7.03 16.04 8.61
CA GLY A 62 -7.30 17.32 8.01
C GLY A 62 -8.76 17.35 7.61
N THR A 63 -9.44 18.37 8.13
CA THR A 63 -10.79 18.75 7.77
C THR A 63 -10.91 18.90 6.25
N GLY A 64 -11.58 17.93 5.64
CA GLY A 64 -11.97 17.76 4.23
C GLY A 64 -11.68 18.88 3.23
N ASN A 65 -10.97 18.52 2.16
CA ASN A 65 -11.19 19.05 0.81
C ASN A 65 -10.83 18.03 -0.29
N SER A 66 -11.87 17.34 -0.76
CA SER A 66 -12.17 16.83 -2.11
C SER A 66 -11.03 16.61 -3.13
N ASN A 67 -10.34 15.47 -3.05
CA ASN A 67 -9.84 14.79 -4.23
C ASN A 67 -10.22 13.30 -4.17
N LEU A 68 -10.91 12.81 -5.19
CA LEU A 68 -11.40 11.42 -5.25
C LEU A 68 -10.24 10.43 -5.17
N SER A 69 -9.09 10.79 -5.76
CA SER A 69 -7.87 9.99 -5.68
C SER A 69 -7.31 9.90 -4.26
N ASP A 70 -7.38 10.99 -3.48
CA ASP A 70 -6.87 11.00 -2.11
C ASP A 70 -7.77 10.17 -1.20
N ASN A 71 -9.10 10.26 -1.38
CA ASN A 71 -10.05 9.41 -0.67
C ASN A 71 -9.85 7.92 -1.01
N LYS A 72 -9.56 7.61 -2.27
CA LYS A 72 -9.25 6.25 -2.71
C LYS A 72 -7.96 5.74 -2.09
N ASN A 73 -6.91 6.58 -2.03
CA ASN A 73 -5.66 6.22 -1.37
C ASN A 73 -5.86 5.97 0.14
N LEU A 74 -6.65 6.81 0.80
CA LEU A 74 -7.06 6.61 2.20
C LEU A 74 -7.79 5.27 2.39
N GLY A 75 -8.71 4.95 1.48
CA GLY A 75 -9.42 3.67 1.48
C GLY A 75 -8.50 2.47 1.29
N MET A 76 -7.52 2.58 0.38
CA MET A 76 -6.54 1.52 0.13
C MET A 76 -5.70 1.23 1.38
N GLN A 77 -5.20 2.29 2.04
CA GLN A 77 -4.42 2.16 3.26
C GLN A 77 -5.24 1.55 4.39
N ALA A 78 -6.48 2.03 4.59
CA ALA A 78 -7.37 1.53 5.63
C ALA A 78 -7.78 0.06 5.40
N ALA A 79 -8.03 -0.33 4.14
CA ALA A 79 -8.35 -1.72 3.79
C ALA A 79 -7.17 -2.68 3.96
N ALA A 80 -5.94 -2.20 3.72
CA ALA A 80 -4.73 -3.00 3.90
C ALA A 80 -4.28 -3.15 5.36
N ALA A 81 -4.74 -2.26 6.25
CA ALA A 81 -4.40 -2.30 7.67
C ALA A 81 -5.13 -3.44 8.42
N ASP A 82 -4.58 -3.83 9.57
CA ASP A 82 -5.30 -4.68 10.52
C ASP A 82 -6.59 -3.99 10.99
N PRO A 83 -7.71 -4.73 11.14
CA PRO A 83 -7.82 -6.20 11.08
C PRO A 83 -8.15 -6.77 9.69
N TYR A 84 -8.24 -5.92 8.65
CA TYR A 84 -8.82 -6.33 7.37
C TYR A 84 -7.83 -7.07 6.47
N ASN A 85 -6.60 -6.55 6.35
CA ASN A 85 -5.56 -7.11 5.47
C ASN A 85 -6.07 -7.38 4.04
N TRP A 86 -6.96 -6.53 3.52
CA TRP A 86 -7.55 -6.64 2.18
C TRP A 86 -6.67 -5.96 1.13
N THR A 87 -5.76 -6.74 0.57
CA THR A 87 -4.87 -6.31 -0.54
C THR A 87 -5.34 -6.90 -1.88
N ASP A 88 -4.63 -6.55 -2.96
CA ASP A 88 -4.72 -7.18 -4.28
C ASP A 88 -6.16 -7.33 -4.82
N GLN A 89 -6.68 -8.55 -4.82
CA GLN A 89 -7.98 -8.87 -5.39
C GLN A 89 -9.12 -8.32 -4.54
N GLU A 90 -8.99 -8.34 -3.20
CA GLU A 90 -10.01 -7.79 -2.31
C GLU A 90 -10.06 -6.27 -2.45
N TRP A 91 -8.91 -5.61 -2.55
CA TRP A 91 -8.85 -4.20 -2.89
C TRP A 91 -9.52 -3.88 -4.24
N THR A 92 -9.24 -4.67 -5.28
CA THR A 92 -9.85 -4.46 -6.61
C THR A 92 -11.37 -4.55 -6.57
N CYS A 93 -11.91 -5.49 -5.78
CA CYS A 93 -13.35 -5.62 -5.57
C CYS A 93 -13.93 -4.43 -4.79
N LEU A 94 -13.26 -3.99 -3.72
CA LEU A 94 -13.67 -2.83 -2.92
C LEU A 94 -13.73 -1.56 -3.78
N ASP A 95 -12.67 -1.30 -4.53
CA ASP A 95 -12.57 -0.15 -5.41
C ASP A 95 -13.67 -0.17 -6.48
N SER A 96 -13.94 -1.32 -7.08
CA SER A 96 -15.04 -1.47 -8.04
C SER A 96 -16.40 -1.15 -7.41
N LEU A 97 -16.64 -1.65 -6.19
CA LEU A 97 -17.88 -1.46 -5.46
C LEU A 97 -18.13 0.02 -5.13
N TRP A 98 -17.19 0.67 -4.45
CA TRP A 98 -17.36 2.06 -4.02
C TRP A 98 -17.23 3.05 -5.19
N SER A 99 -16.50 2.70 -6.25
CA SER A 99 -16.50 3.50 -7.48
C SER A 99 -17.87 3.55 -8.14
N GLN A 100 -18.60 2.43 -8.15
CA GLN A 100 -19.98 2.38 -8.68
C GLN A 100 -20.99 3.12 -7.80
N MET A 101 -20.71 3.29 -6.50
CA MET A 101 -21.60 4.00 -5.58
C MET A 101 -21.43 5.51 -5.71
N SER A 102 -20.19 5.98 -5.70
CA SER A 102 -19.89 7.40 -5.52
C SER A 102 -18.65 7.89 -6.27
N SER A 103 -17.88 6.99 -6.88
CA SER A 103 -16.54 7.33 -7.38
C SER A 103 -15.64 7.92 -6.28
N TRP A 104 -15.80 7.45 -5.04
CA TRP A 104 -15.06 7.92 -3.85
C TRP A 104 -15.36 9.37 -3.43
N ASP A 105 -16.55 9.89 -3.75
CA ASP A 105 -16.98 11.22 -3.32
C ASP A 105 -17.69 11.19 -1.95
N PRO A 106 -17.11 11.78 -0.89
CA PRO A 106 -17.69 11.81 0.45
C PRO A 106 -18.89 12.75 0.60
N ASN A 107 -19.12 13.59 -0.41
CA ASN A 107 -20.23 14.53 -0.47
C ASN A 107 -21.32 14.10 -1.45
N LEU A 108 -21.17 12.94 -2.11
CA LEU A 108 -22.18 12.42 -3.03
C LEU A 108 -23.54 12.33 -2.32
N VAL A 109 -24.58 12.79 -3.00
CA VAL A 109 -25.97 12.55 -2.62
C VAL A 109 -26.70 12.07 -3.86
N ASP A 110 -27.17 10.83 -3.84
CA ASP A 110 -28.05 10.32 -4.89
C ASP A 110 -29.46 10.88 -4.67
N PRO A 111 -30.00 11.71 -5.59
CA PRO A 111 -31.32 12.31 -5.44
C PRO A 111 -32.47 11.31 -5.56
N THR A 112 -32.22 10.15 -6.16
CA THR A 112 -33.24 9.12 -6.40
C THR A 112 -33.39 8.21 -5.19
N THR A 113 -32.26 7.76 -4.63
CA THR A 113 -32.24 6.78 -3.54
C THR A 113 -32.01 7.40 -2.16
N GLY A 114 -31.50 8.63 -2.11
CA GLY A 114 -31.08 9.30 -0.88
C GLY A 114 -29.77 8.76 -0.30
N ALA A 115 -29.06 7.87 -1.01
CA ALA A 115 -27.76 7.34 -0.62
C ALA A 115 -26.70 8.46 -0.57
N ARG A 116 -25.77 8.37 0.40
CA ARG A 116 -24.80 9.43 0.68
C ARG A 116 -23.36 8.93 0.83
N GLY A 117 -22.42 9.74 0.37
CA GLY A 117 -20.99 9.57 0.58
C GLY A 117 -20.36 8.40 -0.18
N ILE A 118 -19.11 8.10 0.17
CA ILE A 118 -18.22 7.13 -0.48
C ILE A 118 -18.91 5.77 -0.62
N VAL A 119 -19.51 5.33 0.49
CA VAL A 119 -20.07 3.99 0.66
C VAL A 119 -21.54 3.90 0.26
N GLY A 120 -22.13 4.97 -0.29
CA GLY A 120 -23.55 4.99 -0.67
C GLY A 120 -24.49 4.70 0.51
N PHE A 121 -24.19 5.23 1.71
CA PHE A 121 -24.98 4.98 2.91
C PHE A 121 -26.43 5.43 2.70
N ASN A 122 -27.36 4.48 2.79
CA ASN A 122 -28.78 4.76 2.71
C ASN A 122 -29.41 4.67 4.12
N PRO A 123 -29.86 5.80 4.71
CA PRO A 123 -30.47 5.79 6.04
C PRO A 123 -31.74 4.95 6.16
N ALA A 124 -32.44 4.70 5.05
CA ALA A 124 -33.63 3.85 5.04
C ALA A 124 -33.28 2.35 5.20
N LEU A 125 -32.06 1.95 4.84
CA LEU A 125 -31.59 0.57 4.93
C LEU A 125 -30.71 0.34 6.16
N HIS A 126 -29.87 1.33 6.49
CA HIS A 126 -28.82 1.22 7.51
C HIS A 126 -29.14 1.99 8.81
N GLY A 127 -30.32 2.61 8.88
CA GLY A 127 -30.75 3.39 10.04
C GLY A 127 -30.13 4.80 10.08
N SER A 128 -30.08 5.40 11.27
CA SER A 128 -29.52 6.74 11.43
C SER A 128 -28.04 6.77 11.06
N MET A 129 -27.66 7.76 10.27
CA MET A 129 -26.27 8.02 9.93
C MET A 129 -25.46 8.31 11.22
N PRO A 130 -24.25 7.75 11.38
CA PRO A 130 -23.41 8.01 12.54
C PRO A 130 -23.02 9.50 12.65
N ASP A 131 -22.77 9.95 13.88
CA ASP A 131 -22.25 11.29 14.13
C ASP A 131 -20.89 11.50 13.43
N GLY A 132 -20.72 12.65 12.78
CA GLY A 132 -19.47 12.98 12.06
C GLY A 132 -19.27 12.25 10.73
N PHE A 133 -20.24 11.48 10.25
CA PHE A 133 -20.15 10.74 8.97
C PHE A 133 -20.19 11.66 7.74
N GLN A 134 -21.04 12.69 7.76
CA GLN A 134 -21.25 13.55 6.60
C GLN A 134 -20.00 14.41 6.32
N GLY A 135 -19.48 14.36 5.10
CA GLY A 135 -18.31 15.14 4.66
C GLY A 135 -16.95 14.60 5.14
N SER A 136 -16.93 13.56 5.98
CA SER A 136 -15.70 12.92 6.46
C SER A 136 -15.42 11.63 5.69
N ALA A 137 -14.49 11.67 4.74
CA ALA A 137 -14.08 10.49 3.97
C ALA A 137 -13.64 9.34 4.90
N THR A 138 -12.89 9.67 5.93
CA THR A 138 -12.45 8.77 7.01
C THR A 138 -13.57 8.01 7.66
N ALA A 139 -14.57 8.73 8.18
CA ALA A 139 -15.65 8.13 8.93
C ALA A 139 -16.45 7.18 8.03
N GLN A 140 -16.64 7.58 6.77
CA GLN A 140 -17.33 6.79 5.76
C GLN A 140 -16.56 5.51 5.40
N ILE A 141 -15.25 5.63 5.15
CA ILE A 141 -14.37 4.49 4.84
C ILE A 141 -14.36 3.50 6.01
N ASN A 142 -14.10 3.96 7.24
CA ASN A 142 -14.05 3.09 8.41
C ASN A 142 -15.38 2.36 8.64
N TRP A 143 -16.50 3.08 8.52
CA TRP A 143 -17.82 2.47 8.62
C TRP A 143 -18.03 1.41 7.53
N GLY A 144 -17.68 1.73 6.28
CA GLY A 144 -17.85 0.83 5.14
C GLY A 144 -17.01 -0.45 5.24
N LEU A 145 -15.75 -0.33 5.67
CA LEU A 145 -14.88 -1.50 5.87
C LEU A 145 -15.44 -2.42 6.95
N ASN A 146 -15.86 -1.87 8.09
CA ASN A 146 -16.44 -2.67 9.17
C ASN A 146 -17.75 -3.35 8.71
N TYR A 147 -18.61 -2.60 8.03
CA TYR A 147 -19.87 -3.15 7.50
C TYR A 147 -19.62 -4.29 6.50
N ILE A 148 -18.63 -4.15 5.62
CA ILE A 148 -18.26 -5.23 4.68
C ILE A 148 -17.78 -6.47 5.43
N GLN A 149 -16.93 -6.29 6.44
CA GLN A 149 -16.39 -7.39 7.23
C GLN A 149 -17.51 -8.14 7.97
N GLU A 150 -18.42 -7.41 8.62
CA GLU A 150 -19.52 -7.99 9.40
C GLU A 150 -20.59 -8.65 8.52
N SER A 151 -20.95 -8.03 7.38
CA SER A 151 -22.09 -8.45 6.58
C SER A 151 -21.73 -9.42 5.46
N TYR A 152 -20.54 -9.28 4.89
CA TYR A 152 -20.11 -10.03 3.70
C TYR A 152 -18.82 -10.82 3.93
N GLY A 153 -18.08 -10.55 5.00
CA GLY A 153 -16.78 -11.14 5.29
C GLY A 153 -15.64 -10.53 4.46
N THR A 154 -15.83 -10.37 3.14
CA THR A 154 -14.81 -9.79 2.24
C THR A 154 -15.39 -8.85 1.18
N PRO A 155 -14.61 -7.87 0.68
CA PRO A 155 -15.01 -6.99 -0.41
C PRO A 155 -15.46 -7.71 -1.67
N CYS A 156 -14.80 -8.80 -2.07
CA CYS A 156 -15.21 -9.56 -3.25
C CYS A 156 -16.55 -10.26 -3.05
N SER A 157 -16.86 -10.71 -1.83
CA SER A 157 -18.18 -11.24 -1.51
C SER A 157 -19.27 -10.16 -1.59
N ALA A 158 -18.99 -8.97 -1.05
CA ALA A 158 -19.86 -7.80 -1.15
C ALA A 158 -20.08 -7.36 -2.61
N TRP A 159 -19.01 -7.30 -3.40
CA TRP A 159 -19.06 -6.90 -4.80
C TRP A 159 -19.90 -7.88 -5.64
N ARG A 160 -19.73 -9.19 -5.45
CA ARG A 160 -20.57 -10.20 -6.12
C ARG A 160 -22.05 -10.06 -5.74
N TYR A 161 -22.33 -9.81 -4.46
CA TYR A 161 -23.69 -9.58 -4.00
C TYR A 161 -24.30 -8.34 -4.67
N TRP A 162 -23.57 -7.23 -4.70
CA TRP A 162 -24.00 -6.01 -5.38
C TRP A 162 -24.20 -6.21 -6.88
N GLN A 163 -23.34 -6.97 -7.56
CA GLN A 163 -23.51 -7.26 -8.99
C GLN A 163 -24.82 -7.98 -9.27
N SER A 164 -25.25 -8.86 -8.37
CA SER A 164 -26.51 -9.62 -8.49
C SER A 164 -27.75 -8.80 -8.13
N THR A 165 -27.67 -7.96 -7.09
CA THR A 165 -28.85 -7.34 -6.48
C THR A 165 -28.96 -5.84 -6.74
N LYS A 166 -27.84 -5.19 -7.05
CA LYS A 166 -27.66 -3.73 -7.06
C LYS A 166 -27.97 -3.08 -5.71
N THR A 167 -27.80 -3.83 -4.62
CA THR A 167 -27.97 -3.38 -3.24
C THR A 167 -26.70 -3.62 -2.43
N TYR A 168 -26.53 -2.81 -1.37
CA TYR A 168 -25.38 -2.79 -0.46
C TYR A 168 -25.83 -2.37 0.94
#